data_AF-A0A2N2GPX6-F1
#
_entry.id   AF-A0A2N2GPX6-F1
#
_cell.length_a   1.000
_cell.length_b   1.000
_cell.length_c   1.000
_cell.angle_alpha   90.00
_cell.angle_beta   90.00
_cell.angle_gamma   90.00
#
_symmetry.space_group_name_H-M   'P 1'
#
loop_
_entity.id
_entity.type
_entity.pdbx_description
1 polymer ?
#
loop_
_entity_poly.entity_id
_entity_poly.type
_entity_poly.pdbx_seq_one_letter_code
_entity_poly.pdbx_strand_id
1 'polypeptide(L)' 'MKTVCFNCHTIIRPGLEDGPDSSGLCMECLIEALKPLYRKQQKSQGYSECFGTASGYCDQADCRYSRICVHKTI' A
#
# COMPACT_ATOMS: atom_id res chain seq x y z
N MET A 1 -18.38 -15.36 4.07
CA MET A 1 -16.93 -15.11 4.10
C MET A 1 -16.68 -13.62 3.91
N LYS A 2 -16.59 -12.88 5.01
CA LYS A 2 -16.09 -11.51 4.98
C LYS A 2 -14.56 -11.55 4.96
N THR A 3 -13.96 -10.58 4.28
CA THR A 3 -12.51 -10.40 4.32
C THR A 3 -12.23 -9.16 5.15
N VAL A 4 -11.45 -9.31 6.22
CA VAL A 4 -11.09 -8.25 7.15
C VAL A 4 -9.60 -7.98 7.11
N CYS A 5 -9.23 -6.72 7.24
CA CYS A 5 -7.83 -6.33 7.37
C CYS A 5 -7.30 -6.83 8.72
N PHE A 6 -6.24 -7.64 8.74
CA PHE A 6 -5.68 -8.11 10.02
C PHE A 6 -4.94 -7.00 10.80
N ASN A 7 -4.64 -5.87 10.17
CA ASN A 7 -3.94 -4.76 10.80
C ASN A 7 -4.90 -3.69 11.37
N CYS A 8 -5.89 -3.24 10.59
CA CYS A 8 -6.82 -2.19 11.00
C CYS A 8 -8.27 -2.65 11.20
N HIS A 9 -8.56 -3.94 11.01
CA HIS A 9 -9.88 -4.56 11.15
C HIS A 9 -10.98 -4.02 10.22
N THR A 10 -10.65 -3.13 9.27
CA THR A 10 -11.58 -2.69 8.23
C THR A 10 -12.04 -3.84 7.35
N ILE A 11 -13.32 -3.83 6.97
CA ILE A 11 -13.90 -4.80 6.04
C ILE A 11 -13.36 -4.50 4.62
N ILE A 12 -12.58 -5.42 4.07
CA ILE A 12 -12.03 -5.37 2.72
C ILE A 12 -13.08 -5.82 1.71
N ARG A 13 -13.78 -6.92 2.02
CA ARG A 13 -14.86 -7.46 1.20
C ARG A 13 -16.01 -7.89 2.11
N PRO A 14 -17.23 -7.38 1.90
CA PRO A 14 -18.38 -7.86 2.65
C PRO A 14 -18.62 -9.34 2.33
N GLY A 15 -19.06 -10.08 3.34
CA GLY A 15 -19.34 -11.51 3.24
C GLY A 15 -20.78 -11.84 3.60
N LEU A 16 -21.22 -13.03 3.23
CA LEU A 16 -22.41 -13.66 3.80
C LEU A 16 -22.21 -13.95 5.29
N GLU A 17 -23.28 -13.79 6.09
CA GLU A 17 -23.32 -13.83 7.57
C GLU A 17 -22.71 -15.11 8.17
N ASP A 18 -22.87 -16.27 7.52
CA ASP A 18 -22.55 -17.59 8.10
C ASP A 18 -21.28 -18.26 7.55
N GLY A 19 -20.40 -17.52 6.85
CA GLY A 19 -19.16 -18.09 6.31
C GLY A 19 -17.92 -17.65 7.09
N PRO A 20 -16.90 -18.52 7.26
CA PRO A 20 -15.68 -18.18 8.00
C PRO A 20 -15.00 -16.92 7.46
N ASP A 21 -14.40 -16.17 8.36
CA ASP A 21 -13.68 -14.94 8.02
C ASP A 21 -12.34 -15.26 7.39
N SER A 22 -11.96 -14.43 6.42
CA SER A 22 -10.60 -14.44 5.86
C SER A 22 -9.87 -13.17 6.25
N SER A 23 -8.57 -13.29 6.44
CA SER A 23 -7.68 -12.18 6.76
C SER A 23 -6.86 -11.76 5.53
N GLY A 24 -6.72 -10.45 5.35
CA GLY A 24 -5.84 -9.84 4.35
C GLY A 24 -5.32 -8.50 4.84
N LEU A 25 -4.57 -7.77 4.00
CA LEU A 25 -4.29 -6.35 4.21
C LEU A 25 -5.24 -5.52 3.33
N CYS A 26 -5.85 -4.48 3.89
CA CYS A 26 -6.48 -3.46 3.05
C CYS A 26 -5.39 -2.71 2.28
N MET A 27 -5.77 -2.02 1.20
CA MET A 27 -4.81 -1.30 0.35
C MET A 27 -3.93 -0.33 1.14
N GLU A 28 -4.45 0.34 2.16
CA GLU A 28 -3.67 1.27 2.96
C GLU A 28 -2.61 0.57 3.81
N CYS A 29 -3.02 -0.48 4.54
CA CYS A 29 -2.08 -1.24 5.36
C CYS A 29 -1.07 -2.01 4.49
N LEU A 30 -1.47 -2.45 3.29
CA LEU A 30 -0.58 -3.05 2.31
C LEU A 30 0.48 -2.05 1.83
N ILE A 31 0.07 -0.81 1.51
CA ILE A 31 1.00 0.25 1.10
C ILE A 31 1.98 0.58 2.22
N GLU A 32 1.51 0.76 3.47
CA GLU A 32 2.40 1.03 4.60
C GLU A 32 3.40 -0.12 4.82
N ALA A 33 2.96 -1.37 4.70
CA ALA A 33 3.82 -2.53 4.81
C ALA A 33 4.88 -2.61 3.70
N LEU A 34 4.53 -2.18 2.47
CA LEU A 34 5.43 -2.23 1.32
C LEU A 34 6.35 -1.01 1.18
N LYS A 35 5.99 0.15 1.74
CA LYS A 35 6.81 1.38 1.74
C LYS A 35 8.28 1.15 2.09
N PRO A 36 8.67 0.45 3.19
CA PRO A 36 10.08 0.25 3.50
C PRO A 36 10.82 -0.58 2.44
N LEU A 37 10.15 -1.58 1.83
CA LEU A 37 10.72 -2.39 0.77
C LEU A 37 10.97 -1.55 -0.50
N TYR A 38 9.97 -0.78 -0.93
CA TYR A 38 10.11 0.09 -2.09
C TYR A 38 11.15 1.19 -1.86
N ARG A 39 11.20 1.79 -0.67
CA ARG A 39 12.23 2.78 -0.32
C ARG A 39 13.63 2.16 -0.36
N LYS A 40 13.81 0.93 0.14
CA LYS A 40 15.10 0.23 0.04
C LYS A 40 15.50 0.02 -1.42
N GLN A 41 14.55 -0.39 -2.26
CA GLN A 41 14.78 -0.62 -3.70
C GLN A 41 15.07 0.68 -4.45
N GLN A 42 14.28 1.74 -4.24
CA GLN A 42 14.50 3.07 -4.82
C GLN A 42 15.90 3.60 -4.50
N LYS A 43 16.37 3.41 -3.25
CA LYS A 43 17.71 3.84 -2.81
C LYS A 43 18.80 3.09 -3.56
N SER A 44 18.62 1.78 -3.73
CA SER A 44 19.57 0.95 -4.49
C SER A 44 19.62 1.26 -5.98
N GLN A 45 18.53 1.76 -6.55
CA GLN A 45 18.38 2.05 -7.98
C GLN A 45 18.70 3.51 -8.35
N GLY A 46 19.01 4.37 -7.36
CA GLY A 46 19.30 5.79 -7.60
C GLY A 46 18.06 6.64 -7.90
N TYR A 47 16.85 6.16 -7.58
CA TYR A 47 15.60 6.91 -7.78
C TYR A 47 15.33 7.89 -6.62
N SER A 48 16.25 8.84 -6.40
CA SER A 48 16.18 9.86 -5.34
C SER A 48 14.96 10.77 -5.45
N GLU A 49 14.40 10.89 -6.65
CA GLU A 49 13.18 11.66 -6.95
C GLU A 49 11.96 11.13 -6.18
N CYS A 50 11.96 9.84 -5.83
CA CYS A 50 10.91 9.28 -4.99
C CYS A 50 11.14 9.48 -3.47
N PHE A 51 12.17 10.22 -3.02
CA PHE A 51 12.54 10.42 -1.61
C PHE A 51 12.22 11.84 -1.11
N GLY A 52 10.95 12.21 -1.08
CA GLY A 52 10.48 13.33 -0.26
C GLY A 52 9.86 12.83 1.05
N THR A 53 10.17 13.47 2.18
CA THR A 53 9.68 13.11 3.52
C THR A 53 8.24 13.52 3.80
N ALA A 54 7.55 14.19 2.87
CA ALA A 54 6.17 14.63 3.05
C ALA A 54 5.16 13.67 2.39
N SER A 55 3.94 13.72 2.89
CA SER A 55 2.77 12.89 2.58
C SER A 55 2.21 12.99 1.14
N GLY A 56 3.05 13.34 0.16
CA GLY A 56 2.67 13.50 -1.25
C GLY A 56 3.75 13.15 -2.29
N TYR A 57 5.03 13.10 -1.93
CA TYR A 57 6.16 13.24 -2.88
C TYR A 57 6.43 12.10 -3.88
N CYS A 58 5.64 11.03 -3.90
CA CYS A 58 5.61 10.14 -5.07
C CYS A 58 4.74 10.72 -6.21
N ASP A 59 4.28 11.97 -6.08
CA ASP A 59 3.59 12.76 -7.10
C ASP A 59 4.54 13.49 -8.05
N GLN A 60 5.86 13.42 -7.83
CA GLN A 60 6.83 13.86 -8.82
C GLN A 60 6.59 13.09 -10.13
N ALA A 61 6.47 13.84 -11.24
CA ALA A 61 6.05 13.30 -12.53
C ALA A 61 6.88 12.08 -12.98
N ASP A 62 8.17 12.09 -12.65
CA ASP A 62 9.13 11.05 -13.05
C ASP A 62 9.34 9.95 -11.98
N CYS A 63 8.63 10.00 -10.85
CA CYS A 63 8.73 8.93 -9.86
C CYS A 63 8.12 7.63 -10.40
N ARG A 64 8.99 6.67 -10.72
CA ARG A 64 8.63 5.32 -11.20
C ARG A 64 7.62 4.58 -10.30
N TYR A 65 7.51 4.98 -9.04
CA TYR A 65 6.64 4.35 -8.04
C TYR A 65 5.37 5.17 -7.74
N SER A 66 5.08 6.22 -8.52
CA SER A 66 3.92 7.10 -8.35
C SER A 66 2.58 6.36 -8.34
N ARG A 67 2.40 5.33 -9.19
CA ARG A 67 1.18 4.50 -9.22
C ARG A 67 0.89 3.80 -7.90
N ILE A 68 1.92 3.34 -7.21
CA ILE A 68 1.77 2.62 -5.95
C ILE A 68 1.53 3.61 -4.81
N CYS A 69 2.31 4.69 -4.76
CA CYS A 69 2.24 5.66 -3.67
C CYS A 69 1.01 6.59 -3.74
N VAL A 70 0.65 7.07 -4.94
CA VAL A 70 -0.39 8.09 -5.16
C VAL A 70 -1.71 7.43 -5.53
N HIS A 71 -1.69 6.59 -6.56
CA HIS A 71 -2.91 5.95 -7.06
C HIS A 71 -3.29 4.71 -6.26
N LYS A 72 -2.52 4.34 -5.24
CA LYS A 72 -2.74 3.15 -4.39
C LYS A 72 -3.04 1.90 -5.21
N THR A 73 -2.38 1.75 -6.37
CA THR A 73 -2.60 0.65 -7.32
C THR A 73 -1.30 -0.15 -7.44
N ILE A 74 -1.38 -1.47 -7.28
CA ILE A 74 -0.25 -2.41 -7.35
C ILE A 74 -0.27 -3.13 -8.69
#